data_AF-A0A9X3LZ78-F1
#
_entry.id   AF-A0A9X3LZ78-F1
#
_cell.length_a   1.000
_cell.length_b   1.000
_cell.length_c   1.000
_cell.angle_alpha   90.00
_cell.angle_beta   90.00
_cell.angle_gamma   90.00
#
_symmetry.space_group_name_H-M   'P 1'
#
loop_
_entity.id
_entity.type
_entity.pdbx_description
1 polymer ?
#
loop_
_entity_poly.entity_id
_entity_poly.type
_entity_poly.pdbx_seq_one_letter_code
_entity_poly.pdbx_strand_id
1 'polypeptide(L)'
;MGKHYKNPVFTTVSEQVAEAVAVELQEQPWWLRYKGTIMLVLQAVAWVAGVLPVYLADAPEWTIILIGGIGFFVTTLTNRLTVDGVTPSMAPRLAGQAERREAAETPNSLPVYTGPTTAGE
;
A
#
# COMPACT_ATOMS: atom_id res chain seq x y z
N MET A 1 24.62 -25.97 11.18
CA MET A 1 24.37 -25.06 10.05
C MET A 1 23.26 -25.64 9.19
N GLY A 2 22.01 -25.23 9.45
CA GLY A 2 20.86 -25.72 8.69
C GLY A 2 20.89 -25.13 7.27
N LYS A 3 20.94 -25.99 6.25
CA LYS A 3 20.78 -25.56 4.86
C LYS A 3 19.34 -25.06 4.70
N HIS A 4 19.16 -23.75 4.58
CA HIS A 4 17.90 -23.16 4.12
C HIS A 4 17.67 -23.63 2.69
N TYR A 5 16.83 -24.66 2.53
CA TYR A 5 16.30 -25.02 1.22
C TYR A 5 15.37 -23.89 0.79
N LYS A 6 15.83 -23.06 -0.15
CA LYS A 6 14.95 -22.14 -0.88
C LYS A 6 14.01 -23.02 -1.69
N ASN A 7 12.75 -23.10 -1.25
CA ASN A 7 11.74 -23.86 -1.96
C ASN A 7 11.53 -23.17 -3.32
N PRO A 8 11.75 -23.86 -4.47
CA PRO A 8 11.72 -23.23 -5.79
C PRO A 8 10.40 -22.51 -6.07
N VAL A 9 9.28 -23.01 -5.53
CA VAL A 9 7.93 -22.45 -5.64
C VAL A 9 7.83 -21.02 -5.09
N PHE A 10 8.49 -20.72 -3.96
CA PHE A 10 8.44 -19.38 -3.36
C PHE A 10 9.24 -18.36 -4.19
N THR A 11 10.34 -18.79 -4.81
CA THR A 11 11.13 -17.96 -5.72
C THR A 11 10.32 -17.55 -6.96
N THR A 12 9.57 -18.47 -7.55
CA THR A 12 8.78 -18.20 -8.77
C THR A 12 7.64 -17.21 -8.53
N VAL A 13 6.99 -17.26 -7.36
CA VAL A 13 5.90 -16.32 -7.02
C VAL A 13 6.46 -14.93 -6.74
N SER A 14 7.60 -14.85 -6.05
CA SER A 14 8.27 -13.57 -5.81
C SER A 14 8.67 -12.86 -7.12
N GLU A 15 9.11 -13.63 -8.13
CA GLU A 15 9.44 -13.12 -9.46
C GLU A 15 8.19 -12.67 -10.23
N GLN A 16 7.11 -13.46 -10.22
CA GLN A 16 5.84 -13.10 -10.86
C GLN A 16 5.20 -11.85 -10.23
N VAL A 17 5.24 -11.72 -8.91
CA VAL A 17 4.73 -10.52 -8.21
C VAL A 17 5.62 -9.33 -8.47
N ALA A 18 6.95 -9.49 -8.53
CA ALA A 18 7.86 -8.41 -8.89
C ALA A 18 7.63 -7.93 -10.33
N GLU A 19 7.38 -8.83 -11.26
CA GLU A 19 7.06 -8.51 -12.66
C GLU A 19 5.70 -7.82 -12.78
N ALA A 20 4.67 -8.33 -12.11
CA ALA A 20 3.35 -7.70 -12.06
C ALA A 20 3.39 -6.30 -11.43
N VAL A 21 4.15 -6.12 -10.34
CA VAL A 21 4.38 -4.80 -9.73
C VAL A 21 5.16 -3.89 -10.67
N ALA A 22 6.12 -4.39 -11.44
CA ALA A 22 6.89 -3.58 -12.39
C ALA A 22 6.01 -3.08 -13.56
N VAL A 23 5.11 -3.92 -14.06
CA VAL A 23 4.11 -3.55 -15.08
C VAL A 23 3.14 -2.51 -14.53
N GLU A 24 2.56 -2.77 -13.36
CA GLU A 24 1.65 -1.86 -12.67
C GLU A 24 2.33 -0.51 -12.38
N LEU A 25 3.61 -0.54 -11.98
CA LEU A 25 4.40 0.66 -11.77
C LEU A 25 4.52 1.47 -13.07
N GLN A 26 4.75 0.84 -14.22
CA GLN A 26 4.84 1.52 -15.52
C GLN A 26 3.49 2.10 -15.96
N GLU A 27 2.41 1.35 -15.80
CA GLU A 27 1.06 1.76 -16.23
C GLU A 27 0.46 2.86 -15.34
N GLN A 28 0.86 2.93 -14.07
CA GLN A 28 0.36 3.95 -13.17
C GLN A 28 0.84 5.36 -13.55
N PRO A 29 -0.08 6.34 -13.63
CA PRO A 29 0.29 7.72 -13.85
C PRO A 29 1.13 8.25 -12.69
N TRP A 30 2.10 9.10 -13.01
CA TRP A 30 3.11 9.57 -12.05
C TRP A 30 2.52 10.21 -10.77
N TRP A 31 1.36 10.86 -10.87
CA TRP A 31 0.73 11.53 -9.74
C TRP A 31 0.19 10.53 -8.69
N LEU A 32 -0.23 9.32 -9.08
CA LEU A 32 -0.63 8.27 -8.13
C LEU A 32 0.56 7.76 -7.33
N ARG A 33 1.75 7.69 -7.94
CA ARG A 33 2.99 7.26 -7.27
C ARG A 33 3.43 8.23 -6.17
N TYR A 34 3.18 9.52 -6.35
CA TYR A 34 3.58 10.58 -5.42
C TYR A 34 2.42 11.24 -4.68
N LYS A 35 1.20 10.67 -4.76
CA LYS A 35 -0.04 11.22 -4.19
C LYS A 35 0.15 11.71 -2.75
N GLY A 36 0.70 10.87 -1.88
CA GLY A 36 0.91 11.20 -0.47
C GLY A 36 1.85 12.41 -0.28
N THR A 37 2.93 12.48 -1.05
CA THR A 37 3.86 13.62 -1.02
C THR A 37 3.19 14.89 -1.54
N ILE A 38 2.44 14.81 -2.65
CA ILE A 38 1.70 15.93 -3.22
C ILE A 38 0.70 16.48 -2.18
N MET A 39 -0.05 15.61 -1.54
CA MET A 39 -0.99 15.99 -0.49
C MET A 39 -0.32 16.68 0.70
N LEU A 40 0.83 16.16 1.18
CA LEU A 40 1.60 16.80 2.25
C LEU A 40 2.08 18.20 1.86
N VAL A 41 2.58 18.36 0.64
CA VAL A 41 3.00 19.66 0.10
C VAL A 41 1.82 20.63 0.03
N LEU A 42 0.68 20.19 -0.51
CA LEU A 42 -0.54 21.01 -0.58
C LEU A 42 -1.04 21.39 0.81
N GLN A 43 -0.94 20.50 1.79
CA GLN A 43 -1.30 20.80 3.16
C GLN A 43 -0.37 21.86 3.77
N ALA A 44 0.93 21.78 3.52
CA ALA A 44 1.88 22.81 3.96
C ALA A 44 1.56 24.16 3.31
N VAL A 45 1.23 24.17 2.01
CA VAL A 45 0.80 25.38 1.30
C VAL A 45 -0.48 25.96 1.90
N ALA A 46 -1.46 25.13 2.24
CA ALA A 46 -2.69 25.57 2.90
C ALA A 46 -2.41 26.24 4.26
N TRP A 47 -1.47 25.70 5.05
CA TRP A 47 -1.04 26.34 6.30
C TRP A 47 -0.40 27.71 6.06
N VAL A 48 0.52 27.81 5.09
CA VAL A 48 1.15 29.08 4.73
C VAL A 48 0.11 30.09 4.23
N ALA A 49 -0.84 29.65 3.40
CA ALA A 49 -1.94 30.48 2.92
C ALA A 49 -2.86 30.94 4.06
N GLY A 50 -2.99 30.15 5.14
CA GLY A 50 -3.69 30.54 6.37
C GLY A 50 -2.94 31.61 7.16
N VAL A 51 -1.62 31.48 7.26
CA VAL A 51 -0.75 32.35 8.07
C VAL A 51 -0.49 33.70 7.41
N LEU A 52 -0.26 33.74 6.09
CA LEU A 52 0.12 34.96 5.37
C LEU A 52 -0.87 36.13 5.57
N PRO A 53 -2.20 35.96 5.46
CA PRO A 53 -3.15 37.05 5.66
C PRO A 53 -3.10 37.64 7.07
N VAL A 54 -2.82 36.84 8.10
CA VAL A 54 -2.73 37.31 9.49
C VAL A 54 -1.52 38.23 9.66
N TYR A 55 -0.37 37.88 9.08
CA TYR A 55 0.85 38.67 9.23
C TYR A 55 0.98 39.84 8.25
N LEU A 56 0.37 39.75 7.06
CA LEU A 56 0.57 40.72 5.98
C LEU A 56 -0.64 41.64 5.74
N ALA A 57 -1.81 41.30 6.28
CA ALA A 57 -3.06 42.00 5.99
C ALA A 57 -3.98 42.17 7.22
N ASP A 58 -3.46 42.02 8.45
CA ASP A 58 -4.21 42.11 9.71
C ASP A 58 -5.49 41.26 9.73
N ALA A 59 -5.48 40.12 9.03
CA ALA A 59 -6.61 39.21 9.05
C ALA A 59 -6.77 38.61 10.47
N PRO A 60 -8.01 38.27 10.89
CA PRO A 60 -8.22 37.63 12.18
C PRO A 60 -7.48 36.29 12.29
N GLU A 61 -6.97 35.95 13.47
CA GLU A 61 -6.20 34.71 13.71
C GLU A 61 -6.98 33.44 13.36
N TRP A 62 -8.32 33.45 13.50
CA TRP A 62 -9.16 32.30 13.14
C TRP A 62 -9.10 31.95 11.64
N THR A 63 -8.63 32.87 10.79
CA THR A 63 -8.39 32.65 9.36
C THR A 63 -7.41 31.50 9.13
N ILE A 64 -6.41 31.36 10.00
CA ILE A 64 -5.43 30.26 9.96
C ILE A 64 -6.16 28.92 10.11
N ILE A 65 -7.04 28.83 11.11
CA ILE A 65 -7.80 27.61 11.42
C ILE A 65 -8.78 27.30 10.29
N LEU A 66 -9.43 28.31 9.72
CA LEU A 66 -10.36 28.14 8.60
C LEU A 66 -9.66 27.55 7.38
N ILE A 67 -8.58 28.18 6.92
CA ILE A 67 -7.86 27.75 5.70
C ILE A 67 -7.16 26.42 5.94
N GLY A 68 -6.47 26.26 7.08
CA GLY A 68 -5.84 25.00 7.47
C GLY A 68 -6.85 23.85 7.59
N GLY A 69 -8.03 24.12 8.17
CA GLY A 69 -9.12 23.16 8.31
C GLY A 69 -9.74 22.74 6.98
N ILE A 70 -9.98 23.68 6.07
CA ILE A 70 -10.44 23.37 4.70
C ILE A 70 -9.40 22.53 3.97
N GLY A 71 -8.12 22.92 4.02
CA GLY A 71 -7.03 22.18 3.40
C GLY A 71 -6.93 20.76 3.94
N PHE A 72 -7.05 20.59 5.26
CA PHE A 72 -7.05 19.29 5.92
C PHE A 72 -8.24 18.43 5.47
N PHE A 73 -9.46 18.99 5.50
CA PHE A 73 -10.66 18.26 5.09
C PHE A 73 -10.57 17.78 3.63
N VAL A 74 -10.16 18.66 2.72
CA VAL A 74 -9.99 18.31 1.29
C VAL A 74 -8.91 17.25 1.12
N THR A 75 -7.80 17.36 1.85
CA THR A 75 -6.71 16.38 1.82
C THR A 75 -7.18 15.01 2.30
N THR A 76 -7.88 14.95 3.44
CA THR A 76 -8.44 13.71 3.98
C THR A 76 -9.46 13.08 3.03
N LEU A 77 -10.35 13.89 2.45
CA LEU A 77 -11.36 13.42 1.51
C LEU A 77 -10.71 12.86 0.25
N THR A 78 -9.76 13.59 -0.33
CA THR A 78 -8.98 13.14 -1.50
C THR A 78 -8.26 11.83 -1.18
N ASN A 79 -7.64 11.72 0.00
CA ASN A 79 -6.97 10.49 0.40
C ASN A 79 -7.91 9.30 0.43
N ARG A 80 -9.10 9.48 1.03
CA ARG A 80 -10.06 8.41 1.22
C ARG A 80 -10.76 8.01 -0.08
N LEU A 81 -10.97 8.94 -1.00
CA LEU A 81 -11.69 8.68 -2.26
C LEU A 81 -10.81 8.23 -3.42
N THR A 82 -9.48 8.19 -3.25
CA THR A 82 -8.55 7.79 -4.32
C THR A 82 -7.71 6.60 -3.90
N VAL A 83 -7.51 5.65 -4.81
CA VAL A 83 -6.65 4.47 -4.61
C VAL A 83 -5.19 4.92 -4.49
N ASP A 84 -4.43 4.30 -3.59
CA ASP A 84 -3.01 4.56 -3.46
C ASP A 84 -2.22 3.82 -4.55
N GLY A 85 -1.32 4.54 -5.22
CA GLY A 85 -0.42 3.93 -6.19
C GLY A 85 0.62 3.03 -5.53
N VAL A 86 1.14 2.07 -6.31
CA VAL A 86 2.26 1.23 -5.88
C VAL A 86 3.54 2.01 -6.11
N THR A 87 4.40 2.08 -5.10
CA THR A 87 5.71 2.75 -5.23
C THR A 87 6.83 1.72 -5.41
N PRO A 88 7.98 2.11 -6.00
CA PRO A 88 9.10 1.17 -6.19
C PRO A 88 9.57 0.52 -4.88
N SER A 89 9.50 1.24 -3.77
CA SER A 89 9.88 0.74 -2.43
C SER A 89 8.85 -0.22 -1.83
N MET A 90 7.62 -0.27 -2.36
CA MET A 90 6.58 -1.23 -1.94
C MET A 90 6.73 -2.60 -2.61
N ALA A 91 7.39 -2.70 -3.77
CA ALA A 91 7.57 -3.95 -4.50
C ALA A 91 8.10 -5.13 -3.66
N PRO A 92 9.23 -5.02 -2.93
CA PRO A 92 9.73 -6.13 -2.11
C PRO A 92 8.78 -6.49 -0.95
N ARG A 93 7.99 -5.53 -0.45
CA ARG A 93 7.02 -5.77 0.62
C ARG A 93 5.80 -6.54 0.11
N LEU A 94 5.33 -6.22 -1.10
CA LEU A 94 4.21 -6.89 -1.74
C LEU A 94 4.55 -8.34 -2.07
N ALA A 95 5.75 -8.61 -2.59
CA ALA A 95 6.23 -9.98 -2.83
C ALA A 95 6.19 -10.84 -1.54
N GLY A 96 6.72 -10.33 -0.43
CA GLY A 96 6.68 -11.05 0.85
C GLY A 96 5.30 -11.09 1.53
N GLN A 97 4.32 -10.31 1.07
CA GLN A 97 2.91 -10.43 1.52
C GLN A 97 2.14 -11.47 0.70
N ALA A 98 2.40 -11.54 -0.61
CA ALA A 98 1.84 -12.55 -1.50
C ALA A 98 2.25 -13.96 -1.06
N GLU A 99 3.55 -14.17 -0.79
CA GLU A 99 4.08 -15.46 -0.29
C GLU A 99 3.37 -15.90 1.01
N ARG A 100 3.15 -14.97 1.94
CA ARG A 100 2.45 -15.26 3.20
C ARG A 100 0.97 -15.58 3.03
N ARG A 101 0.30 -14.95 2.06
CA ARG A 101 -1.10 -15.27 1.74
C ARG A 101 -1.23 -16.66 1.14
N GLU A 102 -0.38 -17.00 0.18
CA GLU A 102 -0.40 -18.31 -0.48
C GLU A 102 -0.10 -19.44 0.51
N ALA A 103 0.90 -19.26 1.38
CA ALA A 103 1.19 -20.23 2.44
C ALA A 103 0.02 -20.44 3.41
N ALA A 104 -0.84 -19.44 3.61
CA ALA A 104 -2.04 -19.53 4.44
C ALA A 104 -3.25 -20.13 3.69
N GLU A 105 -3.34 -19.91 2.39
CA GLU A 105 -4.43 -20.41 1.53
C GLU A 105 -4.19 -21.84 1.01
N THR A 106 -2.94 -22.33 1.05
CA THR A 106 -2.61 -23.71 0.67
C THR A 106 -3.23 -24.68 1.68
N PRO A 107 -4.28 -25.45 1.32
CA PRO A 107 -4.93 -26.36 2.26
C PRO A 107 -3.94 -27.45 2.65
N ASN A 108 -3.81 -27.73 3.96
CA ASN A 108 -3.15 -28.94 4.42
C ASN A 108 -3.92 -30.13 3.84
N SER A 109 -3.40 -30.74 2.76
CA SER A 109 -3.94 -32.01 2.27
C SER A 109 -3.80 -33.02 3.40
N LEU A 110 -4.92 -33.41 4.01
CA LEU A 110 -4.92 -34.48 5.00
C LEU A 110 -4.32 -35.73 4.34
N PRO A 111 -3.44 -36.48 5.02
CA PRO A 111 -2.91 -37.71 4.46
C PRO A 111 -4.08 -38.64 4.15
N VAL A 112 -4.21 -39.02 2.88
CA VAL A 112 -5.19 -40.01 2.45
C VAL A 112 -4.80 -41.33 3.11
N TYR A 113 -5.59 -41.77 4.09
CA TYR A 113 -5.37 -43.06 4.75
C TYR A 113 -5.65 -44.19 3.75
N THR A 114 -4.60 -44.86 3.28
CA THR A 114 -4.67 -46.03 2.38
C THR A 114 -4.62 -47.36 3.13
N GLY A 115 -4.91 -47.36 4.43
CA GLY A 115 -4.89 -48.59 5.23
C GLY A 115 -5.99 -49.58 4.81
N PRO A 116 -5.87 -50.85 5.25
CA PRO A 116 -6.77 -51.91 4.83
C PRO A 116 -8.22 -51.53 5.18
N THR A 117 -9.05 -51.36 4.15
CA THR A 117 -10.47 -51.11 4.32
C THR A 117 -11.12 -52.37 4.90
N THR A 118 -11.87 -52.21 6.00
CA THR A 118 -12.70 -53.28 6.57
C THR A 118 -14.01 -53.46 5.80
N ALA A 119 -14.15 -52.89 4.59
CA ALA A 119 -15.25 -53.19 3.67
C ALA A 119 -15.03 -54.56 3.01
N GLY A 120 -15.10 -55.60 3.82
CA GLY A 120 -15.35 -56.97 3.40
C GLY A 120 -16.46 -57.52 4.27
N GLU A 121 -17.68 -57.57 3.72
CA GLU A 121 -18.71 -58.59 3.88
C GLU A 121 -19.84 -58.33 2.87
#